data_AF-A0A4U1G3V9-F1
#
_entry.id   AF-A0A4U1G3V9-F1
#
_cell.length_a   1.000
_cell.length_b   1.000
_cell.length_c   1.000
_cell.angle_alpha   90.00
_cell.angle_beta   90.00
_cell.angle_gamma   90.00
#
_symmetry.space_group_name_H-M   'P 1'
#
loop_
_entity.id
_entity.type
_entity.pdbx_description
1 polymer ?
#
loop_
_entity_poly.entity_id
_entity_poly.type
_entity_poly.pdbx_seq_one_letter_code
_entity_poly.pdbx_strand_id
1 'polypeptide(L)'
;MTRKFNESLDFVAKFYREGAFKENLNFITHSRYSWLRRNIAAASVAAIVLAASAAIYLYLSPAIPQPSATQPTETTVKTPVMTAETPQRLEFDDMPLSMVVKEIEKAYNVKISGLPADSDIHLTLSYEGNAYELIDTINQILDTNLKVEQNNQVEQ
;
A
#
# COMPACT_ATOMS: atom_id res chain seq x y z
N MET A 1 13.13 39.30 -1.11
CA MET A 1 12.48 38.04 -0.66
C MET A 1 11.89 38.17 0.76
N THR A 2 11.47 39.37 1.19
CA THR A 2 11.16 39.67 2.60
C THR A 2 9.75 40.20 2.83
N ARG A 3 9.08 40.70 1.79
CA ARG A 3 7.75 41.32 1.91
C ARG A 3 6.65 40.32 2.29
N LYS A 4 6.57 39.19 1.56
CA LYS A 4 5.60 38.13 1.86
C LYS A 4 5.82 37.50 3.25
N PHE A 5 7.08 37.40 3.67
CA PHE A 5 7.43 36.91 4.99
C PHE A 5 6.93 37.86 6.09
N ASN A 6 7.18 39.16 5.95
CA ASN A 6 6.67 40.15 6.90
C ASN A 6 5.13 40.24 6.91
N GLU A 7 4.48 40.13 5.76
CA GLU A 7 3.00 40.08 5.67
C GLU A 7 2.45 38.84 6.39
N SER A 8 3.12 37.68 6.28
CA SER A 8 2.73 36.47 7.00
C SER A 8 2.96 36.59 8.52
N LEU A 9 4.05 37.23 8.95
CA LEU A 9 4.31 37.47 10.37
C LEU A 9 3.30 38.45 10.98
N ASP A 10 2.95 39.52 10.26
CA ASP A 10 1.96 40.50 10.71
C ASP A 10 0.57 39.86 10.84
N PHE A 11 0.19 38.99 9.89
CA PHE A 11 -1.05 38.22 9.96
C PHE A 11 -1.07 37.32 11.21
N VAL A 12 -0.04 36.51 11.44
CA VAL A 12 0.02 35.61 12.60
C VAL A 12 -0.04 36.40 13.90
N ALA A 13 0.72 37.50 14.01
CA ALA A 13 0.73 38.34 15.20
C ALA A 13 -0.63 39.00 15.47
N LYS A 14 -1.31 39.47 14.42
CA LYS A 14 -2.61 40.16 14.52
C LYS A 14 -3.76 39.22 14.92
N PHE A 15 -3.72 37.97 14.49
CA PHE A 15 -4.77 36.98 14.76
C PHE A 15 -4.42 35.98 15.87
N TYR A 16 -3.22 36.06 16.45
CA TYR A 16 -2.85 35.25 17.60
C TYR A 16 -3.74 35.56 18.80
N ARG A 17 -4.31 34.52 19.40
CA ARG A 17 -5.01 34.59 20.68
C ARG A 17 -4.29 33.68 21.66
N GLU A 18 -4.03 34.22 22.85
CA GLU A 18 -3.49 33.43 23.96
C GLU A 18 -4.45 32.27 24.27
N GLY A 19 -3.93 31.04 24.27
CA GLY A 19 -4.73 29.82 24.44
C GLY A 19 -5.41 29.27 23.18
N ALA A 20 -5.23 29.87 22.00
CA ALA A 20 -5.73 29.30 20.74
C ALA A 20 -5.04 27.98 20.37
N PHE A 21 -3.78 27.81 20.80
CA PHE A 21 -3.04 26.57 20.64
C PHE A 21 -3.10 25.78 21.94
N LYS A 22 -3.68 24.58 21.86
CA LYS A 22 -3.67 23.63 22.97
C LYS A 22 -2.30 22.95 23.00
N GLU A 23 -1.50 23.23 24.03
CA GLU A 23 -0.19 22.60 24.25
C GLU A 23 -0.29 21.08 24.37
N ASN A 24 -1.43 20.57 24.83
CA ASN A 24 -1.71 19.16 25.07
C ASN A 24 -2.50 18.48 23.94
N LEU A 25 -2.31 18.90 22.68
CA LEU A 25 -2.75 18.11 21.53
C LEU A 25 -1.96 16.80 21.51
N ASN A 26 -2.43 15.82 22.29
CA ASN A 26 -2.16 14.41 22.07
C ASN A 26 -2.81 14.06 20.74
N PHE A 27 -2.10 14.35 19.64
CA PHE A 27 -2.40 13.77 18.35
C PHE A 27 -2.48 12.26 18.60
N ILE A 28 -3.68 11.71 18.45
CA ILE A 28 -3.91 10.31 18.75
C ILE A 28 -3.18 9.51 17.68
N THR A 29 -1.92 9.18 17.93
CA THR A 29 -1.25 8.09 17.23
C THR A 29 -1.86 6.81 17.78
N HIS A 30 -2.94 6.35 17.17
CA HIS A 30 -3.31 4.94 17.27
C HIS A 30 -2.19 4.14 16.61
N SER A 31 -1.10 3.90 17.35
CA SER A 31 0.00 3.04 16.93
C SER A 31 -0.46 1.59 17.00
N ARG A 32 -1.29 1.20 16.03
CA ARG A 32 -1.51 -0.23 15.67
C ARG A 32 -0.18 -0.92 15.35
N TYR A 33 0.85 -0.14 15.04
CA TYR A 33 2.22 -0.54 14.79
C TYR A 33 2.91 -1.25 15.98
N SER A 34 2.52 -0.95 17.23
CA SER A 34 3.09 -1.63 18.42
C SER A 34 2.59 -3.08 18.57
N TRP A 35 1.33 -3.35 18.19
CA TRP A 35 0.71 -4.67 18.35
C TRP A 35 1.27 -5.70 17.36
N LEU A 36 1.55 -5.30 16.11
CA LEU A 36 2.13 -6.19 15.10
C LEU A 36 3.56 -6.66 15.46
N ARG A 37 4.37 -5.83 16.14
CA ARG A 37 5.76 -6.19 16.46
C ARG A 37 5.89 -7.30 17.49
N ARG A 38 4.89 -7.52 18.36
CA ARG A 38 4.96 -8.56 19.40
C ARG A 38 4.76 -9.97 18.84
N ASN A 39 4.18 -10.13 17.65
CA ASN A 39 3.85 -11.45 17.07
C ASN A 39 4.94 -12.02 16.14
N ILE A 40 5.93 -11.21 15.72
CA ILE A 40 6.95 -11.61 14.74
C ILE A 40 8.11 -12.40 15.39
N ALA A 41 8.42 -12.14 16.67
CA ALA A 41 9.55 -12.74 17.35
C ALA A 41 9.39 -14.25 17.66
N ALA A 42 8.16 -14.76 17.76
CA ALA A 42 7.90 -16.16 18.11
C ALA A 42 8.03 -17.11 16.90
N ALA A 43 7.72 -16.65 15.67
CA ALA A 43 7.71 -17.49 14.48
C ALA A 43 9.11 -17.81 13.94
N SER A 44 10.09 -16.91 14.14
CA SER A 44 11.46 -17.08 13.62
C SER A 44 12.22 -18.24 14.28
N VAL A 45 11.95 -18.54 15.56
CA VAL A 45 12.63 -19.62 16.30
C VAL A 45 12.24 -20.99 15.75
N ALA A 46 10.97 -21.20 15.37
CA ALA A 46 10.51 -22.48 14.84
C ALA A 46 11.11 -22.82 13.45
N ALA A 47 11.31 -21.81 12.60
CA ALA A 47 11.90 -21.99 11.27
C ALA A 47 13.38 -22.42 11.34
N ILE A 48 14.14 -21.92 12.33
CA ILE A 48 15.56 -22.26 12.51
C ILE A 48 15.73 -23.73 12.91
N VAL A 49 14.85 -24.27 13.75
CA VAL A 49 14.92 -25.68 14.20
C VAL A 49 14.62 -26.66 13.05
N LEU A 50 13.68 -26.34 12.17
CA LEU A 50 13.35 -27.18 11.01
C LEU A 50 14.47 -27.19 9.95
N ALA A 51 15.11 -26.05 9.70
CA ALA A 51 16.21 -25.95 8.73
C ALA A 51 17.45 -26.78 9.14
N ALA A 52 17.77 -26.83 10.44
CA ALA A 52 18.91 -27.61 10.94
C ALA A 52 18.71 -29.13 10.74
N SER A 53 17.48 -29.63 10.89
CA SER A 53 17.16 -31.07 10.72
C SER A 53 17.29 -31.53 9.26
N ALA A 54 16.86 -30.70 8.30
CA ALA A 54 16.95 -31.02 6.87
C ALA A 54 18.40 -31.09 6.36
N ALA A 55 19.29 -30.22 6.86
CA ALA A 55 20.69 -30.20 6.46
C ALA A 55 21.43 -31.48 6.88
N ILE A 56 21.14 -32.02 8.06
CA ILE A 56 21.72 -33.28 8.55
C ILE A 56 21.25 -34.46 7.67
N TYR A 57 19.97 -34.48 7.27
CA TYR A 57 19.41 -35.51 6.40
C TYR A 57 20.06 -35.55 5.01
N LEU A 58 20.35 -34.38 4.43
CA LEU A 58 21.07 -34.27 3.16
C LEU A 58 22.54 -34.68 3.29
N TYR A 59 23.17 -34.43 4.44
CA TYR A 59 24.58 -34.78 4.67
C TYR A 59 24.80 -36.29 4.86
N LEU A 60 23.83 -37.01 5.44
CA LEU A 60 23.96 -38.45 5.70
C LEU A 60 23.48 -39.36 4.56
N SER A 61 22.79 -38.82 3.55
CA SER A 61 22.22 -39.63 2.45
C SER A 61 23.26 -39.83 1.33
N PRO A 62 23.66 -41.07 1.00
CA PRO A 62 24.57 -41.32 -0.12
C PRO A 62 23.92 -40.99 -1.47
N ALA A 63 24.68 -40.33 -2.34
CA ALA A 63 24.24 -39.79 -3.62
C ALA A 63 23.79 -40.86 -4.64
N ILE A 64 22.62 -40.68 -5.23
CA ILE A 64 22.16 -41.40 -6.42
C ILE A 64 22.71 -40.67 -7.68
N PRO A 65 23.41 -41.35 -8.61
CA PRO A 65 23.99 -40.70 -9.79
C PRO A 65 23.00 -40.46 -10.95
N GLN A 66 22.91 -39.17 -11.34
CA GLN A 66 22.74 -38.47 -12.65
C GLN A 66 22.04 -39.13 -13.88
N PRO A 67 21.47 -38.31 -14.79
CA PRO A 67 22.26 -37.88 -15.96
C PRO A 67 22.11 -36.39 -16.38
N SER A 68 23.11 -35.96 -17.15
CA SER A 68 23.60 -34.60 -17.37
C SER A 68 22.83 -33.70 -18.37
N ALA A 69 22.96 -32.40 -18.09
CA ALA A 69 23.14 -31.25 -19.00
C ALA A 69 22.14 -30.97 -20.14
N THR A 70 21.43 -29.85 -20.01
CA THR A 70 21.22 -28.89 -21.12
C THR A 70 21.11 -27.49 -20.53
N GLN A 71 22.06 -26.61 -20.86
CA GLN A 71 21.88 -25.17 -20.72
C GLN A 71 21.29 -24.64 -22.03
N PRO A 72 20.25 -23.80 -21.98
CA PRO A 72 20.20 -22.65 -22.88
C PRO A 72 19.89 -21.33 -22.17
N THR A 73 20.53 -20.32 -22.73
CA THR A 73 20.42 -18.87 -22.57
C THR A 73 19.00 -18.32 -22.77
N GLU A 74 18.70 -17.25 -22.02
CA GLU A 74 17.69 -16.17 -22.22
C GLU A 74 16.20 -16.52 -22.40
N THR A 75 15.37 -16.03 -21.47
CA THR A 75 14.11 -15.33 -21.82
C THR A 75 13.73 -14.35 -20.70
N THR A 76 13.83 -13.06 -21.03
CA THR A 76 13.10 -11.97 -20.38
C THR A 76 11.60 -12.23 -20.51
N VAL A 77 10.88 -12.37 -19.39
CA VAL A 77 9.54 -11.81 -19.24
C VAL A 77 9.36 -11.35 -17.78
N LYS A 78 9.50 -10.05 -17.53
CA LYS A 78 8.92 -9.41 -16.35
C LYS A 78 7.41 -9.30 -16.57
N THR A 79 6.64 -10.29 -16.14
CA THR A 79 5.19 -10.12 -15.96
C THR A 79 4.95 -9.96 -14.46
N PRO A 80 4.64 -8.75 -13.95
CA PRO A 80 4.10 -8.67 -12.61
C PRO A 80 2.66 -9.15 -12.70
N VAL A 81 2.38 -10.31 -12.12
CA VAL A 81 1.01 -10.72 -11.79
C VAL A 81 0.57 -9.80 -10.65
N MET A 82 0.08 -8.61 -11.01
CA MET A 82 -0.53 -7.67 -10.06
C MET A 82 -2.00 -8.08 -9.96
N THR A 83 -2.33 -8.77 -8.87
CA THR A 83 -3.69 -9.19 -8.55
C THR A 83 -4.30 -8.18 -7.58
N ALA A 84 -5.61 -7.93 -7.66
CA ALA A 84 -6.34 -7.01 -6.79
C ALA A 84 -6.18 -7.27 -5.28
N GLU A 85 -5.68 -8.46 -4.91
CA GLU A 85 -5.44 -8.90 -3.53
C GLU A 85 -4.02 -8.65 -3.03
N THR A 86 -3.06 -8.37 -3.93
CA THR A 86 -1.68 -8.08 -3.50
C THR A 86 -1.58 -6.68 -2.91
N PRO A 87 -1.07 -6.52 -1.67
CA PRO A 87 -1.00 -5.22 -1.03
C PRO A 87 0.00 -4.30 -1.74
N GLN A 88 -0.43 -3.10 -2.12
CA GLN A 88 0.43 -2.06 -2.68
C GLN A 88 0.29 -0.77 -1.88
N ARG A 89 1.40 -0.03 -1.80
CA ARG A 89 1.40 1.31 -1.24
C ARG A 89 1.16 2.32 -2.35
N LEU A 90 0.11 3.11 -2.21
CA LEU A 90 -0.25 4.22 -3.08
C LEU A 90 -0.27 5.53 -2.29
N GLU A 91 0.10 6.61 -2.97
CA GLU A 91 0.12 7.95 -2.40
C GLU A 91 -0.46 8.92 -3.42
N PHE A 92 -1.47 9.65 -2.99
CA PHE A 92 -2.15 10.68 -3.75
C PHE A 92 -1.92 12.02 -3.04
N ASP A 93 -1.51 13.03 -3.80
CA ASP A 93 -1.29 14.39 -3.32
C ASP A 93 -2.12 15.35 -4.17
N ASP A 94 -3.16 15.92 -3.57
CA ASP A 94 -4.11 16.86 -4.16
C ASP A 94 -4.58 16.45 -5.57
N MET A 95 -4.86 15.16 -5.74
CA MET A 95 -5.07 14.57 -7.06
C MET A 95 -6.57 14.49 -7.40
N PRO A 96 -7.01 14.90 -8.61
CA PRO A 96 -8.41 14.78 -8.98
C PRO A 96 -8.85 13.31 -9.01
N LEU A 97 -10.06 13.02 -8.53
CA LEU A 97 -10.58 11.67 -8.36
C LEU A 97 -10.54 10.84 -9.66
N SER A 98 -10.69 11.48 -10.82
CA SER A 98 -10.57 10.84 -12.13
C SER A 98 -9.16 10.30 -12.42
N MET A 99 -8.12 10.97 -11.94
CA MET A 99 -6.73 10.52 -12.07
C MET A 99 -6.39 9.48 -11.01
N VAL A 100 -6.91 9.64 -9.79
CA VAL A 100 -6.80 8.63 -8.72
C VAL A 100 -7.32 7.28 -9.20
N VAL A 101 -8.53 7.25 -9.80
CA VAL A 101 -9.11 6.00 -10.30
C VAL A 101 -8.23 5.35 -11.36
N LYS A 102 -7.68 6.11 -12.32
CA LYS A 102 -6.76 5.56 -13.32
C LYS A 102 -5.51 4.95 -12.71
N GLU A 103 -4.95 5.58 -11.68
CA GLU A 103 -3.75 5.06 -11.01
C GLU A 103 -4.07 3.77 -10.23
N ILE A 104 -5.25 3.68 -9.60
CA ILE A 104 -5.72 2.46 -8.93
C ILE A 104 -5.96 1.34 -9.96
N GLU A 105 -6.62 1.63 -11.08
CA GLU A 105 -6.83 0.66 -12.16
C GLU A 105 -5.50 0.09 -12.65
N LYS A 106 -4.49 0.95 -12.83
CA LYS A 106 -3.15 0.56 -13.29
C LYS A 106 -2.38 -0.22 -12.22
N ALA A 107 -2.42 0.22 -10.96
CA ALA A 107 -1.69 -0.41 -9.86
C ALA A 107 -2.22 -1.82 -9.57
N TYR A 108 -3.53 -1.99 -9.51
CA TYR A 108 -4.14 -3.28 -9.14
C TYR A 108 -4.67 -4.08 -10.34
N ASN A 109 -4.51 -3.56 -11.56
CA ASN A 109 -5.03 -4.15 -12.79
C ASN A 109 -6.55 -4.46 -12.71
N VAL A 110 -7.30 -3.49 -12.19
CA VAL A 110 -8.77 -3.58 -12.00
C VAL A 110 -9.50 -2.58 -12.88
N LYS A 111 -10.79 -2.78 -13.07
CA LYS A 111 -11.70 -1.80 -13.67
C LYS A 111 -12.60 -1.20 -12.62
N ILE A 112 -12.78 0.12 -12.64
CA ILE A 112 -13.56 0.85 -11.65
C ILE A 112 -14.66 1.65 -12.35
N SER A 113 -15.90 1.49 -11.90
CA SER A 113 -17.06 2.24 -12.40
C SER A 113 -17.76 3.00 -11.28
N GLY A 114 -18.70 3.89 -11.64
CA GLY A 114 -19.45 4.71 -10.69
C GLY A 114 -18.83 6.07 -10.36
N LEU A 115 -17.96 6.60 -11.23
CA LEU A 115 -17.35 7.92 -11.03
C LEU A 115 -18.44 9.01 -10.99
N PRO A 116 -18.49 9.87 -9.95
CA PRO A 116 -19.45 10.97 -9.89
C PRO A 116 -19.21 11.98 -11.01
N ALA A 117 -20.29 12.60 -11.50
CA ALA A 117 -20.23 13.56 -12.61
C ALA A 117 -19.52 14.87 -12.25
N ASP A 118 -19.48 15.21 -10.95
CA ASP A 118 -18.73 16.36 -10.44
C ASP A 118 -17.24 16.02 -10.32
N SER A 119 -16.45 16.60 -11.21
CA SER A 119 -15.04 16.27 -11.44
C SER A 119 -14.04 17.09 -10.61
N ASP A 120 -14.52 18.01 -9.75
CA ASP A 120 -13.66 18.92 -8.97
C ASP A 120 -13.28 18.35 -7.59
N ILE A 121 -13.42 17.05 -7.40
CA ILE A 121 -13.08 16.37 -6.14
C ILE A 121 -11.61 15.96 -6.18
N HIS A 122 -10.83 16.49 -5.24
CA HIS A 122 -9.43 16.17 -5.05
C HIS A 122 -9.21 15.27 -3.82
N LEU A 123 -8.23 14.37 -3.90
CA LEU A 123 -7.89 13.42 -2.85
C LEU A 123 -6.40 13.51 -2.51
N THR A 124 -6.13 13.67 -1.22
CA THR A 124 -4.81 13.46 -0.61
C THR A 124 -4.91 12.27 0.34
N LEU A 125 -4.24 11.17 0.02
CA LEU A 125 -4.32 9.92 0.78
C LEU A 125 -3.06 9.08 0.58
N SER A 126 -2.49 8.57 1.67
CA SER A 126 -1.49 7.50 1.63
C SER A 126 -2.13 6.22 2.15
N TYR A 127 -2.12 5.17 1.34
CA TYR A 127 -2.79 3.91 1.64
C TYR A 127 -1.89 2.72 1.29
N GLU A 128 -1.93 1.69 2.12
CA GLU A 128 -1.23 0.42 1.89
C GLU A 128 -2.20 -0.72 2.16
N GLY A 129 -2.54 -1.48 1.12
CA GLY A 129 -3.56 -2.53 1.21
C GLY A 129 -4.03 -3.01 -0.16
N ASN A 130 -5.23 -3.57 -0.22
CA ASN A 130 -5.81 -4.10 -1.46
C ASN A 130 -6.74 -3.08 -2.16
N ALA A 131 -7.12 -3.35 -3.40
CA ALA A 131 -7.94 -2.44 -4.19
C ALA A 131 -9.37 -2.26 -3.63
N TYR A 132 -9.96 -3.32 -3.07
CA TYR A 132 -11.33 -3.30 -2.57
C TYR A 132 -11.48 -2.41 -1.34
N GLU A 133 -10.58 -2.55 -0.38
CA GLU A 133 -10.52 -1.74 0.83
C GLU A 133 -10.15 -0.29 0.53
N LEU A 134 -9.25 -0.05 -0.45
CA LEU A 134 -8.94 1.31 -0.91
C LEU A 134 -10.20 2.00 -1.46
N ILE A 135 -10.96 1.31 -2.31
CA ILE A 135 -12.18 1.86 -2.90
C ILE A 135 -13.27 2.07 -1.85
N ASP A 136 -13.42 1.16 -0.90
CA ASP A 136 -14.34 1.35 0.24
C ASP A 136 -13.95 2.56 1.08
N THR A 137 -12.65 2.76 1.33
CA THR A 137 -12.13 3.93 2.03
C THR A 137 -12.43 5.22 1.26
N ILE A 138 -12.22 5.24 -0.06
CA ILE A 138 -12.52 6.42 -0.91
C ILE A 138 -14.02 6.71 -0.89
N ASN A 139 -14.86 5.69 -0.98
CA ASN A 139 -16.32 5.82 -0.89
C ASN A 139 -16.75 6.43 0.43
N GLN A 140 -16.16 6.00 1.56
CA GLN A 140 -16.47 6.55 2.89
C GLN A 140 -15.99 8.00 3.06
N ILE A 141 -14.82 8.35 2.53
CA ILE A 141 -14.25 9.71 2.69
C ILE A 141 -15.01 10.72 1.82
N LEU A 142 -15.32 10.35 0.58
CA LEU A 142 -15.89 11.27 -0.42
C LEU A 142 -17.40 11.13 -0.58
N ASP A 143 -18.05 10.25 0.19
CA ASP A 143 -19.45 9.86 0.05
C ASP A 143 -19.80 9.48 -1.40
N THR A 144 -18.95 8.61 -1.98
CA THR A 144 -19.06 8.14 -3.37
C THR A 144 -19.47 6.67 -3.45
N ASN A 145 -19.81 6.19 -4.65
CA ASN A 145 -20.26 4.82 -4.89
C ASN A 145 -19.46 4.15 -6.02
N LEU A 146 -18.13 4.20 -5.88
CA LEU A 146 -17.19 3.53 -6.78
C LEU A 146 -17.27 2.02 -6.57
N LYS A 147 -17.20 1.26 -7.66
CA LYS A 147 -17.27 -0.20 -7.65
C LYS A 147 -16.14 -0.80 -8.47
N VAL A 148 -15.50 -1.84 -7.93
CA VAL A 148 -14.52 -2.66 -8.66
C VAL A 148 -15.28 -3.68 -9.49
N GLU A 149 -15.07 -3.67 -10.80
CA GLU A 149 -15.62 -4.67 -11.72
C GLU A 149 -14.74 -5.93 -11.65
N GLN A 150 -15.35 -7.05 -11.26
CA GLN A 150 -14.68 -8.34 -11.33
C GLN A 150 -14.52 -8.74 -12.80
N ASN A 151 -13.28 -8.79 -13.27
CA ASN A 151 -12.93 -9.49 -14.51
C ASN A 151 -13.20 -10.98 -14.31
N ASN A 152 -14.43 -11.42 -14.53
CA ASN A 152 -14.78 -12.83 -14.68
C ASN A 152 -14.13 -13.35 -15.96
N GLN A 153 -12.85 -13.71 -15.90
CA GLN A 153 -12.26 -14.67 -16.82
C GLN A 153 -12.79 -16.05 -16.40
N VAL A 154 -14.02 -16.36 -16.83
CA VAL A 154 -14.53 -17.73 -16.84
C VAL A 154 -13.85 -18.39 -18.03
N GLU A 155 -12.72 -19.05 -17.78
CA GLU A 155 -12.10 -19.98 -18.71
C GLU A 155 -13.07 -21.16 -18.92
N GLN A 156 -13.53 -21.37 -20.15
CA GLN A 156 -14.12 -22.63 -20.62
C GLN A 156 -13.19 -23.22 -21.68
#